data_AF-A0A6J4WSF6-F1
#
_entry.id   AF-A0A6J4WSF6-F1
#
_cell.length_a   1.000
_cell.length_b   1.000
_cell.length_c   1.000
_cell.angle_alpha   90.00
_cell.angle_beta   90.00
_cell.angle_gamma   90.00
#
_symmetry.space_group_name_H-M   'P 1'
#
loop_
_entity.id
_entity.type
_entity.pdbx_description
1 polymer ?
#
loop_
_entity_poly.entity_id
_entity_poly.type
_entity_poly.pdbx_seq_one_letter_code
_entity_poly.pdbx_strand_id
1 'polypeptide(L)'
;MVEFIYQTLAQFGYTHPLHPTLTHLPIGMVTGAFLFALAALIFRRTSLAQTARHCVILGLLAAIPTALMGLMDWLHFFGVTMLLPFKMKIILAVILISFLLLAVILGSFGERFQKMVFALYVMSLMTTIGLGYFGGEIVYGKRAPDGVEPGGLAAKGTIVFQKNCSACHLIDSTATKIGPGLKGLFKGDKFPVSSKPASEDNFRNQLMKPLGKMPSFAHLPDEEVDALIEYLKTL
;
A
#
# COMPACT_ATOMS: atom_id res chain seq x y z
N MET A 1 -6.94 -23.01 -0.82
CA MET A 1 -6.31 -22.82 0.51
C MET A 1 -6.46 -21.39 1.01
N VAL A 2 -6.02 -20.38 0.24
CA VAL A 2 -6.21 -18.94 0.58
C VAL A 2 -7.68 -18.60 0.84
N GLU A 3 -8.55 -18.97 -0.11
CA GLU A 3 -10.00 -18.69 -0.01
C GLU A 3 -10.67 -19.34 1.21
N PHE A 4 -10.21 -20.53 1.61
CA PHE A 4 -10.71 -21.22 2.80
C PHE A 4 -10.42 -20.43 4.07
N ILE A 5 -9.20 -19.90 4.22
CA ILE A 5 -8.80 -19.09 5.38
C ILE A 5 -9.66 -17.82 5.47
N TYR A 6 -9.84 -17.12 4.35
CA TYR A 6 -10.65 -15.91 4.30
C TYR A 6 -12.13 -16.18 4.57
N GLN A 7 -12.70 -17.27 4.05
CA GLN A 7 -14.07 -17.68 4.32
C GLN A 7 -14.28 -18.03 5.80
N THR A 8 -13.34 -18.74 6.43
CA THR A 8 -13.40 -19.01 7.87
C THR A 8 -13.34 -17.73 8.68
N LEU A 9 -12.42 -16.81 8.37
CA LEU A 9 -12.32 -15.53 9.09
C LEU A 9 -13.57 -14.65 8.92
N ALA A 10 -14.17 -14.66 7.72
CA ALA A 10 -15.40 -13.95 7.44
C ALA A 10 -16.59 -14.45 8.28
N GLN A 11 -16.65 -15.76 8.61
CA GLN A 11 -17.65 -16.30 9.53
C GLN A 11 -17.57 -15.70 10.94
N PHE A 12 -16.37 -15.26 11.35
CA PHE A 12 -16.14 -14.54 12.60
C PHE A 12 -16.21 -13.01 12.44
N GLY A 13 -16.62 -12.51 11.27
CA GLY A 13 -16.75 -11.08 10.99
C GLY A 13 -15.44 -10.36 10.62
N TYR A 14 -14.34 -11.09 10.40
CA TYR A 14 -13.06 -10.49 10.01
C TYR A 14 -12.89 -10.52 8.48
N THR A 15 -13.01 -9.36 7.84
CA THR A 15 -12.90 -9.19 6.37
C THR A 15 -11.70 -8.37 5.94
N HIS A 16 -10.77 -8.10 6.86
CA HIS A 16 -9.60 -7.25 6.62
C HIS A 16 -8.39 -8.09 6.17
N PRO A 17 -7.39 -7.48 5.53
CA PRO A 17 -6.10 -8.13 5.26
C PRO A 17 -5.40 -8.55 6.56
N LEU A 18 -4.68 -9.68 6.52
CA LEU A 18 -3.95 -10.22 7.68
C LEU A 18 -2.52 -9.66 7.76
N HIS A 19 -1.88 -9.40 6.62
CA HIS A 19 -0.52 -8.91 6.57
C HIS A 19 -0.31 -7.63 7.37
N PRO A 20 -1.13 -6.55 7.25
CA PRO A 20 -0.90 -5.32 8.00
C PRO A 20 -0.87 -5.53 9.51
N THR A 21 -1.76 -6.36 10.06
CA THR A 21 -1.77 -6.65 11.51
C THR A 21 -0.53 -7.44 11.93
N LEU A 22 -0.09 -8.40 11.12
CA LEU A 22 1.13 -9.16 11.40
C LEU A 22 2.41 -8.31 11.29
N THR A 23 2.46 -7.30 10.42
CA THR A 23 3.68 -6.47 10.24
C THR A 23 4.12 -5.73 11.49
N HIS A 24 3.22 -5.44 12.43
CA HIS A 24 3.58 -4.75 13.67
C HIS A 24 4.64 -5.48 14.49
N LEU A 25 4.59 -6.82 14.52
CA LEU A 25 5.54 -7.62 15.29
C LEU A 25 6.97 -7.53 14.73
N PRO A 26 7.28 -7.90 13.46
CA PRO A 26 8.64 -7.80 12.94
C PRO A 26 9.13 -6.34 12.91
N ILE A 27 8.28 -5.35 12.62
CA ILE A 27 8.68 -3.93 12.65
C ILE A 27 9.09 -3.51 14.07
N GLY A 28 8.26 -3.84 15.07
CA GLY A 28 8.55 -3.55 16.46
C GLY A 28 9.82 -4.26 16.95
N MET A 29 10.03 -5.51 16.54
CA MET A 29 11.22 -6.27 16.89
C MET A 29 12.51 -5.71 16.24
N VAL A 30 12.49 -5.34 14.96
CA VAL A 30 13.64 -4.71 14.30
C VAL A 30 13.97 -3.36 14.95
N THR A 31 12.95 -2.55 15.21
CA THR A 31 13.11 -1.25 15.86
C THR A 31 13.66 -1.42 17.28
N GLY A 32 13.09 -2.34 18.05
CA GLY A 32 13.54 -2.68 19.39
C GLY A 32 14.98 -3.18 19.40
N ALA A 33 15.38 -4.03 18.45
CA ALA A 33 16.76 -4.51 18.33
C ALA A 33 17.75 -3.35 18.18
N PHE A 34 17.47 -2.39 17.29
CA PHE A 34 18.31 -1.22 17.12
C PHE A 34 18.36 -0.36 18.41
N LEU A 35 17.20 -0.06 19.00
CA LEU A 35 17.12 0.78 20.20
C LEU A 35 17.83 0.15 21.41
N PHE A 36 17.63 -1.14 21.65
CA PHE A 36 18.30 -1.84 22.74
C PHE A 36 19.80 -1.98 22.49
N ALA A 37 20.23 -2.19 21.24
CA ALA A 37 21.65 -2.20 20.91
C ALA A 37 22.30 -0.83 21.13
N LEU A 38 21.62 0.25 20.72
CA LEU A 38 22.07 1.62 20.96
C LEU A 38 22.15 1.93 22.46
N ALA A 39 21.11 1.56 23.22
CA ALA A 39 21.09 1.72 24.67
C ALA A 39 22.20 0.90 25.35
N ALA A 40 22.50 -0.31 24.86
CA ALA A 40 23.61 -1.12 25.35
C ALA A 40 24.97 -0.41 25.17
N LEU A 41 25.17 0.30 24.06
CA LEU A 41 26.38 1.10 23.82
C LEU A 41 26.47 2.31 24.77
N ILE A 42 25.36 3.03 24.96
CA ILE A 42 25.31 4.23 25.80
C ILE A 42 25.49 3.88 27.28
N PHE A 43 24.72 2.90 27.78
CA PHE A 43 24.70 2.54 29.20
C PHE A 43 25.70 1.45 29.57
N ARG A 44 26.45 0.90 28.59
CA ARG A 44 27.43 -0.18 28.76
C ARG A 44 26.87 -1.40 29.50
N ARG A 45 25.60 -1.76 29.23
CA ARG A 45 24.92 -2.90 29.85
C ARG A 45 24.74 -4.06 28.88
N THR A 46 25.34 -5.19 29.22
CA THR A 46 25.26 -6.45 28.44
C THR A 46 23.85 -7.02 28.38
N SER A 47 23.04 -6.81 29.42
CA SER A 47 21.63 -7.23 29.41
C SER A 47 20.82 -6.57 28.31
N LEU A 48 21.09 -5.29 27.97
CA LEU A 48 20.41 -4.59 26.88
C LEU A 48 20.84 -5.15 25.51
N ALA A 49 22.12 -5.50 25.35
CA ALA A 49 22.60 -6.16 24.13
C ALA A 49 21.96 -7.54 23.95
N GLN A 50 21.75 -8.28 25.04
CA GLN A 50 21.03 -9.55 25.01
C GLN A 50 19.56 -9.36 24.59
N THR A 51 18.88 -8.33 25.11
CA THR A 51 17.52 -7.99 24.68
C THR A 51 17.46 -7.65 23.19
N ALA A 52 18.43 -6.91 22.66
CA ALA A 52 18.52 -6.64 21.22
C ALA A 52 18.60 -7.93 20.38
N ARG A 53 19.39 -8.90 20.86
CA ARG A 53 19.49 -10.22 20.21
C ARG A 53 18.17 -11.00 20.27
N HIS A 54 17.46 -10.97 21.40
CA HIS A 54 16.12 -11.59 21.50
C HIS A 54 15.14 -10.95 20.51
N CYS A 55 15.16 -9.62 20.37
CA CYS A 55 14.35 -8.91 19.39
C CYS A 55 14.64 -9.39 17.97
N VAL A 56 15.91 -9.51 17.55
CA VAL A 56 16.24 -10.01 16.20
C VAL A 56 15.76 -11.44 15.97
N ILE A 57 15.89 -12.33 16.96
CA ILE A 57 15.42 -13.72 16.85
C ILE A 57 13.90 -13.75 16.67
N LEU A 58 13.15 -13.03 17.50
CA LEU A 58 11.69 -12.94 17.39
C LEU A 58 11.26 -12.25 16.08
N GLY A 59 11.99 -11.22 15.66
CA GLY A 59 11.78 -10.53 14.39
C GLY A 59 11.93 -11.45 13.18
N LEU A 60 12.96 -12.30 13.18
CA LEU A 60 13.17 -13.30 12.13
C LEU A 60 12.04 -14.33 12.09
N LEU A 61 11.66 -14.86 13.25
CA LEU A 61 10.57 -15.83 13.37
C LEU A 61 9.24 -15.24 12.91
N ALA A 62 8.98 -13.97 13.21
CA ALA A 62 7.77 -13.26 12.80
C ALA A 62 7.78 -12.83 11.32
N ALA A 63 8.95 -12.55 10.74
CA ALA A 63 9.07 -12.08 9.36
C ALA A 63 8.59 -13.13 8.35
N ILE A 64 8.85 -14.41 8.59
CA ILE A 64 8.45 -15.53 7.71
C ILE A 64 6.91 -15.61 7.56
N PRO A 65 6.11 -15.81 8.62
CA PRO A 65 4.66 -15.85 8.50
C PRO A 65 4.09 -14.51 8.00
N THR A 66 4.69 -13.38 8.37
CA THR A 66 4.28 -12.06 7.87
C THR A 66 4.43 -11.95 6.35
N ALA A 67 5.54 -12.46 5.79
CA ALA A 67 5.78 -12.48 4.35
C ALA A 67 4.80 -13.41 3.62
N LEU A 68 4.51 -14.59 4.20
CA LEU A 68 3.51 -15.52 3.65
C LEU A 68 2.10 -14.90 3.64
N MET A 69 1.69 -14.27 4.73
CA MET A 69 0.42 -13.54 4.77
C MET A 69 0.41 -12.38 3.77
N GLY A 70 1.54 -11.70 3.57
CA GLY A 70 1.66 -10.64 2.55
C GLY A 70 1.42 -11.14 1.13
N LEU A 71 1.97 -12.31 0.78
CA LEU A 71 1.71 -12.95 -0.51
C LEU A 71 0.24 -13.39 -0.63
N MET A 72 -0.32 -13.93 0.44
CA MET A 72 -1.71 -14.38 0.49
C MET A 72 -2.70 -13.22 0.30
N ASP A 73 -2.50 -12.13 1.03
CA ASP A 73 -3.28 -10.89 0.90
C ASP A 73 -3.16 -10.30 -0.50
N TRP A 74 -1.96 -10.34 -1.08
CA TRP A 74 -1.75 -9.86 -2.45
C TRP A 74 -2.58 -10.65 -3.45
N LEU A 75 -2.52 -11.98 -3.39
CA LEU A 75 -3.28 -12.86 -4.28
C LEU A 75 -4.79 -12.68 -4.12
N HIS A 76 -5.28 -12.49 -2.89
CA HIS A 76 -6.71 -12.35 -2.62
C HIS A 76 -7.27 -10.98 -3.03
N PHE A 77 -6.59 -9.88 -2.70
CA PHE A 77 -7.10 -8.52 -2.93
C PHE A 77 -6.65 -7.87 -4.25
N PHE A 78 -5.49 -8.28 -4.80
CA PHE A 78 -4.86 -7.66 -5.98
C PHE A 78 -4.61 -8.65 -7.13
N GLY A 79 -4.90 -9.93 -6.94
CA GLY A 79 -4.73 -10.98 -7.95
C GLY A 79 -3.26 -11.22 -8.32
N VAL A 80 -2.99 -11.40 -9.62
CA VAL A 80 -1.65 -11.73 -10.15
C VAL A 80 -0.88 -10.49 -10.64
N THR A 81 -1.42 -9.28 -10.42
CA THR A 81 -0.79 -8.04 -10.88
C THR A 81 0.52 -7.80 -10.13
N MET A 82 1.60 -7.48 -10.85
CA MET A 82 2.94 -7.31 -10.26
C MET A 82 3.37 -5.84 -10.34
N LEU A 83 2.76 -5.03 -9.50
CA LEU A 83 3.08 -3.60 -9.39
C LEU A 83 4.54 -3.40 -8.96
N LEU A 84 5.20 -2.36 -9.48
CA LEU A 84 6.55 -1.98 -9.06
C LEU A 84 6.72 -1.90 -7.53
N PRO A 85 5.86 -1.20 -6.77
CA PRO A 85 6.00 -1.15 -5.31
C PRO A 85 5.87 -2.53 -4.66
N PHE A 86 5.07 -3.43 -5.21
CA PHE A 86 4.97 -4.80 -4.71
C PHE A 86 6.26 -5.60 -4.97
N LYS A 87 6.82 -5.52 -6.17
CA LYS A 87 8.13 -6.14 -6.49
C LYS A 87 9.22 -5.66 -5.53
N MET A 88 9.27 -4.35 -5.27
CA MET A 88 10.22 -3.77 -4.33
C MET A 88 10.02 -4.29 -2.90
N LYS A 89 8.77 -4.47 -2.44
CA LYS A 89 8.50 -5.06 -1.12
C LYS A 89 8.99 -6.51 -1.02
N ILE A 90 8.81 -7.33 -2.04
CA ILE A 90 9.32 -8.72 -2.03
C ILE A 90 10.84 -8.73 -1.93
N ILE A 91 11.54 -7.91 -2.72
CA ILE A 91 13.00 -7.80 -2.68
C ILE A 91 13.46 -7.35 -1.29
N LEU A 92 12.88 -6.28 -0.75
CA LEU A 92 13.25 -5.77 0.57
C LEU A 92 12.90 -6.75 1.71
N ALA A 93 11.83 -7.54 1.58
CA ALA A 93 11.48 -8.55 2.57
C ALA A 93 12.53 -9.67 2.60
N VAL A 94 12.99 -10.14 1.44
CA VAL A 94 14.09 -11.12 1.35
C VAL A 94 15.37 -10.55 1.95
N ILE A 95 15.73 -9.31 1.60
CA ILE A 95 16.90 -8.62 2.15
C ILE A 95 16.82 -8.52 3.68
N LEU A 96 15.66 -8.12 4.22
CA LEU A 96 15.45 -8.02 5.66
C LEU A 96 15.64 -9.39 6.35
N ILE A 97 15.02 -10.44 5.81
CA ILE A 97 15.15 -11.79 6.36
C ILE A 97 16.63 -12.25 6.31
N SER A 98 17.34 -11.97 5.23
CA SER A 98 18.78 -12.28 5.12
C SER A 98 19.62 -11.52 6.15
N PHE A 99 19.36 -10.22 6.37
CA PHE A 99 20.06 -9.44 7.39
C PHE A 99 19.77 -9.94 8.80
N LEU A 100 18.51 -10.26 9.11
CA LEU A 100 18.13 -10.82 10.41
C LEU A 100 18.78 -12.18 10.64
N LEU A 101 18.75 -13.07 9.65
CA LEU A 101 19.41 -14.38 9.72
C LEU A 101 20.92 -14.24 9.95
N LEU A 102 21.59 -13.38 9.16
CA LEU A 102 23.02 -13.14 9.31
C LEU A 102 23.35 -12.54 10.68
N ALA A 103 22.50 -11.64 11.20
CA ALA A 103 22.70 -11.06 12.52
C ALA A 103 22.55 -12.10 13.65
N VAL A 104 21.61 -13.05 13.52
CA VAL A 104 21.50 -14.19 14.46
C VAL A 104 22.74 -15.08 14.41
N ILE A 105 23.20 -15.43 13.21
CA ILE A 105 24.37 -16.29 13.01
C ILE A 105 25.62 -15.59 13.56
N LEU A 106 25.94 -14.38 13.12
CA LEU A 106 27.13 -13.65 13.57
C LEU A 106 27.08 -13.29 15.05
N GLY A 107 25.88 -13.01 15.60
CA GLY A 107 25.69 -12.78 17.03
C GLY A 107 25.95 -14.00 17.91
N SER A 108 26.02 -15.20 17.34
CA SER A 108 26.41 -16.41 18.07
C SER A 108 27.93 -16.54 18.28
N PHE A 109 28.75 -15.84 17.49
CA PHE A 109 30.21 -15.88 17.56
C PHE A 109 30.83 -14.85 18.52
N GLY A 110 30.02 -14.27 19.41
CA GLY A 110 30.46 -13.35 20.47
C GLY A 110 30.97 -11.99 19.95
N GLU A 111 31.93 -11.40 20.66
CA GLU A 111 32.40 -10.02 20.42
C GLU A 111 33.10 -9.82 19.07
N ARG A 112 33.59 -10.91 18.44
CA ARG A 112 34.34 -10.87 17.18
C ARG A 112 33.61 -10.11 16.07
N PHE A 113 32.28 -10.23 16.01
CA PHE A 113 31.46 -9.62 14.97
C PHE A 113 30.55 -8.50 15.49
N GLN A 114 30.76 -7.98 16.70
CA GLN A 114 29.84 -7.03 17.32
C GLN A 114 29.57 -5.78 16.46
N LYS A 115 30.61 -5.19 15.85
CA LYS A 115 30.46 -4.03 14.95
C LYS A 115 29.61 -4.37 13.71
N MET A 116 29.80 -5.56 13.16
CA MET A 116 29.06 -6.04 11.99
C MET A 116 27.60 -6.35 12.33
N VAL A 117 27.35 -6.97 13.50
CA VAL A 117 25.99 -7.21 14.01
C VAL A 117 25.24 -5.90 14.24
N PHE A 118 25.90 -4.90 14.84
CA PHE A 118 25.30 -3.58 14.99
C PHE A 118 24.98 -2.93 13.64
N ALA A 119 25.88 -3.03 12.66
CA ALA A 119 25.62 -2.56 11.31
C ALA A 119 24.41 -3.28 10.68
N LEU A 120 24.26 -4.60 10.88
CA LEU A 120 23.09 -5.35 10.42
C LEU A 120 21.79 -4.88 11.08
N TYR A 121 21.80 -4.46 12.34
CA TYR A 121 20.62 -3.87 12.99
C TYR A 121 20.22 -2.55 12.32
N VAL A 122 21.20 -1.68 12.02
CA VAL A 122 20.95 -0.42 11.29
C VAL A 122 20.40 -0.70 9.89
N MET A 123 21.03 -1.62 9.15
CA MET A 123 20.58 -1.98 7.79
C MET A 123 19.19 -2.62 7.81
N SER A 124 18.88 -3.43 8.82
CA SER A 124 17.53 -3.99 9.01
C SER A 124 16.51 -2.88 9.25
N LEU A 125 16.82 -1.90 10.11
CA LEU A 125 15.96 -0.75 10.36
C LEU A 125 15.69 0.07 9.08
N MET A 126 16.73 0.37 8.31
CA MET A 126 16.60 1.08 7.02
C MET A 126 15.75 0.29 6.02
N THR A 127 15.93 -1.03 5.96
CA THR A 127 15.13 -1.91 5.12
C THR A 127 13.66 -1.91 5.55
N THR A 128 13.38 -1.94 6.86
CA THR A 128 12.03 -1.84 7.41
C THR A 128 11.37 -0.50 7.09
N ILE A 129 12.11 0.62 7.13
CA ILE A 129 11.61 1.92 6.70
C ILE A 129 11.24 1.89 5.21
N GLY A 130 12.10 1.31 4.36
CA GLY A 130 11.82 1.13 2.94
C GLY A 130 10.59 0.26 2.67
N LEU A 131 10.42 -0.84 3.41
CA LEU A 131 9.22 -1.68 3.37
C LEU A 131 7.95 -0.90 3.73
N GLY A 132 8.05 -0.02 4.73
CA GLY A 132 6.97 0.89 5.14
C GLY A 132 6.62 1.89 4.04
N TYR A 133 7.63 2.50 3.41
CA TYR A 133 7.44 3.44 2.29
C TYR A 133 6.69 2.78 1.12
N PHE A 134 7.17 1.63 0.62
CA PHE A 134 6.48 0.93 -0.47
C PHE A 134 5.14 0.34 -0.05
N GLY A 135 4.95 0.02 1.24
CA GLY A 135 3.64 -0.32 1.78
C GLY A 135 2.66 0.86 1.69
N GLY A 136 3.12 2.05 2.04
CA GLY A 136 2.39 3.30 1.84
C GLY A 136 2.07 3.55 0.36
N GLU A 137 3.01 3.33 -0.54
CA GLU A 137 2.80 3.49 -1.99
C GLU A 137 1.75 2.50 -2.54
N ILE A 138 1.64 1.29 -1.99
CA ILE A 138 0.57 0.35 -2.42
C ILE A 138 -0.81 0.89 -2.03
N VAL A 139 -0.94 1.49 -0.84
CA VAL A 139 -2.24 1.92 -0.28
C VAL A 139 -2.62 3.34 -0.75
N TYR A 140 -1.65 4.25 -0.74
CA TYR A 140 -1.82 5.69 -0.97
C TYR A 140 -1.13 6.19 -2.24
N GLY A 141 -0.36 5.33 -2.92
CA GLY A 141 0.33 5.69 -4.15
C GLY A 141 -0.66 6.10 -5.24
N LYS A 142 -0.29 7.14 -5.97
CA LYS A 142 -1.10 7.73 -7.04
C LYS A 142 -1.09 6.77 -8.23
N ARG A 143 -2.04 5.83 -8.26
CA ARG A 143 -2.23 4.93 -9.41
C ARG A 143 -2.72 5.74 -10.60
N ALA A 144 -1.99 5.80 -11.69
CA ALA A 144 -2.60 5.97 -13.00
C ALA A 144 -3.13 4.59 -13.45
N PRO A 145 -4.27 4.51 -14.17
CA PRO A 145 -4.75 3.25 -14.71
C PRO A 145 -3.76 2.71 -15.75
N ASP A 146 -3.77 1.39 -15.95
CA ASP A 146 -2.95 0.71 -16.95
C ASP A 146 -3.22 1.29 -18.35
N GLY A 147 -2.15 1.65 -19.07
CA GLY A 147 -2.22 2.25 -20.41
C GLY A 147 -2.13 3.79 -20.44
N VAL A 148 -2.00 4.44 -19.28
CA VAL A 148 -1.74 5.88 -19.21
C VAL A 148 -0.24 6.15 -19.03
N GLU A 149 0.34 6.85 -20.00
CA GLU A 149 1.73 7.31 -19.96
C GLU A 149 2.05 8.04 -18.64
N PRO A 150 3.13 7.66 -17.93
CA PRO A 150 3.55 8.35 -16.71
C PRO A 150 3.80 9.84 -16.98
N GLY A 151 3.05 10.71 -16.29
CA GLY A 151 3.12 12.16 -16.47
C GLY A 151 2.18 12.72 -17.56
N GLY A 152 1.41 11.87 -18.24
CA GLY A 152 0.36 12.30 -19.18
C GLY A 152 -0.84 12.94 -18.48
N LEU A 153 -1.68 13.60 -19.28
CA LEU A 153 -2.85 14.34 -18.80
C LEU A 153 -3.87 13.42 -18.06
N ALA A 154 -4.08 12.19 -18.56
CA ALA A 154 -4.90 11.20 -17.88
C ALA A 154 -4.31 10.73 -16.52
N ALA A 155 -2.98 10.74 -16.35
CA ALA A 155 -2.36 10.38 -15.06
C ALA A 155 -2.62 11.45 -14.01
N LYS A 156 -2.57 12.73 -14.41
CA LYS A 156 -3.02 13.85 -13.58
C LYS A 156 -4.51 13.69 -13.21
N GLY A 157 -5.32 13.26 -14.16
CA GLY A 157 -6.76 13.03 -13.99
C GLY A 157 -7.10 12.01 -12.92
N THR A 158 -6.31 10.94 -12.80
CA THR A 158 -6.53 9.95 -11.75
C THR A 158 -6.32 10.52 -10.36
N ILE A 159 -5.38 11.47 -10.20
CA ILE A 159 -5.15 12.16 -8.92
C ILE A 159 -6.38 13.00 -8.55
N VAL A 160 -6.91 13.76 -9.52
CA VAL A 160 -8.13 14.56 -9.33
C VAL A 160 -9.31 13.67 -8.95
N PHE A 161 -9.48 12.52 -9.64
CA PHE A 161 -10.54 11.56 -9.33
C PHE A 161 -10.40 10.95 -7.94
N GLN A 162 -9.19 10.55 -7.54
CA GLN A 162 -8.97 9.93 -6.22
C GLN A 162 -9.24 10.91 -5.07
N LYS A 163 -8.86 12.18 -5.24
CA LYS A 163 -9.05 13.20 -4.21
C LYS A 163 -10.52 13.58 -4.02
N ASN A 164 -11.29 13.59 -5.12
CA ASN A 164 -12.61 14.23 -5.15
C ASN A 164 -13.78 13.26 -5.37
N CYS A 165 -13.56 12.08 -5.97
CA CYS A 165 -14.63 11.27 -6.55
C CYS A 165 -14.64 9.80 -6.06
N SER A 166 -13.48 9.20 -5.75
CA SER A 166 -13.36 7.76 -5.45
C SER A 166 -14.09 7.31 -4.17
N ALA A 167 -14.39 8.25 -3.26
CA ALA A 167 -15.22 7.98 -2.10
C ALA A 167 -16.63 7.51 -2.52
N CYS A 168 -17.18 8.07 -3.59
CA CYS A 168 -18.57 7.87 -4.00
C CYS A 168 -18.76 7.02 -5.26
N HIS A 169 -17.77 7.00 -6.17
CA HIS A 169 -17.89 6.37 -7.49
C HIS A 169 -16.97 5.18 -7.67
N LEU A 170 -17.46 4.16 -8.38
CA LEU A 170 -16.69 3.00 -8.84
C LEU A 170 -16.16 3.25 -10.25
N ILE A 171 -14.93 2.80 -10.55
CA ILE A 171 -14.29 2.99 -11.86
C ILE A 171 -14.32 1.72 -12.73
N ASP A 172 -14.50 0.57 -12.11
CA ASP A 172 -14.40 -0.77 -12.69
C ASP A 172 -15.76 -1.46 -12.88
N SER A 173 -16.83 -0.80 -12.43
CA SER A 173 -18.22 -1.26 -12.45
C SER A 173 -19.18 -0.13 -12.80
N THR A 174 -20.37 -0.49 -13.30
CA THR A 174 -21.52 0.42 -13.50
C THR A 174 -22.48 0.42 -12.30
N ALA A 175 -22.23 -0.44 -11.30
CA ALA A 175 -23.04 -0.52 -10.09
C ALA A 175 -23.00 0.78 -9.27
N THR A 176 -24.07 1.05 -8.53
CA THR A 176 -24.14 2.23 -7.64
C THR A 176 -23.47 1.93 -6.31
N LYS A 177 -22.57 2.83 -5.87
CA LYS A 177 -21.99 2.81 -4.53
C LYS A 177 -22.65 3.88 -3.66
N ILE A 178 -22.32 5.13 -3.94
CA ILE A 178 -23.05 6.32 -3.46
C ILE A 178 -23.51 7.11 -4.68
N GLY A 179 -22.60 7.34 -5.63
CA GLY A 179 -22.91 7.74 -7.00
C GLY A 179 -22.92 6.54 -7.97
N PRO A 180 -23.34 6.75 -9.23
CA PRO A 180 -23.28 5.72 -10.26
C PRO A 180 -21.85 5.28 -10.55
N GLY A 181 -21.68 4.04 -10.99
CA GLY A 181 -20.42 3.55 -11.52
C GLY A 181 -20.05 4.22 -12.84
N LEU A 182 -18.75 4.41 -13.08
CA LEU A 182 -18.22 5.22 -14.18
C LEU A 182 -17.45 4.41 -15.24
N LYS A 183 -17.47 3.07 -15.15
CA LYS A 183 -16.89 2.20 -16.16
C LYS A 183 -17.51 2.50 -17.53
N GLY A 184 -16.68 2.82 -18.53
CA GLY A 184 -17.13 3.19 -19.86
C GLY A 184 -18.06 4.40 -19.93
N LEU A 185 -17.96 5.35 -18.98
CA LEU A 185 -18.87 6.52 -18.91
C LEU A 185 -18.97 7.28 -20.25
N PHE A 186 -17.83 7.53 -20.90
CA PHE A 186 -17.77 8.24 -22.19
C PHE A 186 -17.96 7.34 -23.41
N LYS A 187 -18.10 6.02 -23.22
CA LYS A 187 -18.43 5.06 -24.29
C LYS A 187 -19.95 4.88 -24.45
N GLY A 188 -20.74 5.26 -23.44
CA GLY A 188 -22.19 5.22 -23.49
C GLY A 188 -22.80 6.46 -24.14
N ASP A 189 -24.05 6.38 -24.60
CA ASP A 189 -24.71 7.51 -25.27
C ASP A 189 -25.09 8.64 -24.30
N LYS A 190 -25.39 8.31 -23.03
CA LYS A 190 -25.94 9.24 -22.03
C LYS A 190 -25.37 9.00 -20.64
N PHE A 191 -25.30 10.06 -19.83
CA PHE A 191 -24.92 9.94 -18.43
C PHE A 191 -26.02 9.28 -17.58
N PRO A 192 -25.67 8.39 -16.62
CA PRO A 192 -26.64 7.53 -15.93
C PRO A 192 -27.75 8.25 -15.16
N VAL A 193 -27.48 9.45 -14.63
CA VAL A 193 -28.43 10.19 -13.77
C VAL A 193 -29.06 11.36 -14.52
N SER A 194 -28.26 12.17 -15.21
CA SER A 194 -28.76 13.36 -15.89
C SER A 194 -29.45 13.08 -17.22
N SER A 195 -29.28 11.87 -17.78
CA SER A 195 -29.76 11.47 -19.11
C SER A 195 -29.29 12.38 -20.26
N LYS A 196 -28.32 13.28 -20.00
CA LYS A 196 -27.70 14.12 -21.01
C LYS A 196 -26.71 13.31 -21.86
N PRO A 197 -26.48 13.69 -23.13
CA PRO A 197 -25.47 13.05 -23.96
C PRO A 197 -24.09 13.02 -23.29
N ALA A 198 -23.42 11.86 -23.32
CA ALA A 198 -22.09 11.69 -22.75
C ALA A 198 -21.05 12.46 -23.57
N SER A 199 -20.79 13.70 -23.17
CA SER A 199 -19.87 14.63 -23.83
C SER A 199 -19.11 15.44 -22.78
N GLU A 200 -17.97 15.98 -23.16
CA GLU A 200 -17.12 16.78 -22.27
C GLU A 200 -17.86 18.00 -21.72
N ASP A 201 -18.57 18.73 -22.57
CA ASP A 201 -19.32 19.93 -22.16
C ASP A 201 -20.43 19.59 -21.15
N ASN A 202 -21.14 18.48 -21.36
CA ASN A 202 -22.14 18.03 -20.40
C ASN A 202 -21.50 17.55 -19.09
N PHE A 203 -20.30 16.96 -19.15
CA PHE A 203 -19.56 16.54 -17.96
C PHE A 203 -19.09 17.75 -17.14
N ARG A 204 -18.51 18.78 -17.79
CA ARG A 204 -18.13 20.05 -17.15
C ARG A 204 -19.32 20.71 -16.48
N ASN A 205 -20.45 20.76 -17.17
CA ASN A 205 -21.69 21.30 -16.62
C ASN A 205 -22.20 20.47 -15.42
N GLN A 206 -22.04 19.15 -15.45
CA GLN A 206 -22.41 18.27 -14.34
C GLN A 206 -21.53 18.52 -13.10
N LEU A 207 -20.25 18.85 -13.27
CA LEU A 207 -19.38 19.23 -12.15
C LEU A 207 -19.73 20.60 -11.57
N MET A 208 -20.09 21.56 -12.41
CA MET A 208 -20.49 22.90 -11.97
C MET A 208 -21.86 22.91 -11.28
N LYS A 209 -22.86 22.30 -11.93
CA LYS A 209 -24.26 22.23 -11.49
C LYS A 209 -24.69 20.75 -11.38
N PRO A 210 -24.23 20.06 -10.32
CA PRO A 210 -24.51 18.65 -10.14
C PRO A 210 -25.98 18.37 -9.83
N LEU A 211 -26.40 17.13 -10.07
CA LEU A 211 -27.75 16.63 -9.78
C LEU A 211 -27.75 15.80 -8.50
N GLY A 212 -28.86 15.89 -7.76
CA GLY A 212 -29.07 15.13 -6.55
C GLY A 212 -28.12 15.54 -5.43
N LYS A 213 -27.47 14.56 -4.81
CA LYS A 213 -26.59 14.75 -3.64
C LYS A 213 -25.11 14.91 -4.00
N MET A 214 -24.77 14.94 -5.29
CA MET A 214 -23.40 15.16 -5.72
C MET A 214 -22.99 16.61 -5.43
N PRO A 215 -21.87 16.86 -4.72
CA PRO A 215 -21.41 18.21 -4.42
C PRO A 215 -20.87 18.92 -5.67
N SER A 216 -20.87 20.26 -5.65
CA SER A 216 -20.34 21.06 -6.76
C SER A 216 -18.82 21.12 -6.73
N PHE A 217 -18.23 21.07 -7.92
CA PHE A 217 -16.80 21.15 -8.16
C PHE A 217 -16.44 22.35 -9.06
N ALA A 218 -17.26 23.40 -9.05
CA ALA A 218 -17.01 24.64 -9.81
C ALA A 218 -15.71 25.36 -9.44
N HIS A 219 -15.06 24.96 -8.34
CA HIS A 219 -13.78 25.49 -7.88
C HIS A 219 -12.56 24.78 -8.51
N LEU A 220 -12.76 23.66 -9.22
CA LEU A 220 -11.65 22.96 -9.87
C LEU A 220 -11.15 23.78 -11.07
N PRO A 221 -9.83 23.95 -11.24
CA PRO A 221 -9.25 24.57 -12.43
C PRO A 221 -9.56 23.77 -13.70
N ASP A 222 -9.68 24.44 -14.84
CA ASP A 222 -9.99 23.79 -16.12
C ASP A 222 -8.98 22.69 -16.48
N GLU A 223 -7.68 22.91 -16.23
CA GLU A 223 -6.63 21.89 -16.47
C GLU A 223 -6.87 20.60 -15.67
N GLU A 224 -7.40 20.70 -14.44
CA GLU A 224 -7.72 19.53 -13.62
C GLU A 224 -8.97 18.81 -14.13
N VAL A 225 -9.95 19.56 -14.65
CA VAL A 225 -11.15 19.00 -15.25
C VAL A 225 -10.83 18.29 -16.58
N ASP A 226 -9.95 18.87 -17.40
CA ASP A 226 -9.45 18.27 -18.64
C ASP A 226 -8.74 16.95 -18.34
N ALA A 227 -7.83 16.97 -17.36
CA ALA A 227 -7.14 15.79 -16.87
C ALA A 227 -8.13 14.70 -16.43
N LEU A 228 -9.14 15.08 -15.65
CA LEU A 228 -10.17 14.17 -15.17
C LEU A 228 -10.98 13.54 -16.32
N ILE A 229 -11.37 14.32 -17.33
CA ILE A 229 -12.07 13.83 -18.52
C ILE A 229 -11.22 12.80 -19.26
N GLU A 230 -9.95 13.12 -19.51
CA GLU A 230 -9.02 12.21 -20.20
C GLU A 230 -8.85 10.89 -19.45
N TYR A 231 -8.76 10.94 -18.12
CA TYR A 231 -8.74 9.74 -17.29
C TYR A 231 -10.03 8.92 -17.44
N LEU A 232 -11.20 9.55 -17.34
CA LEU A 232 -12.49 8.87 -17.41
C LEU A 232 -12.76 8.26 -18.79
N LYS A 233 -12.19 8.81 -19.87
CA LYS A 233 -12.24 8.20 -21.22
C LYS A 233 -11.48 6.88 -21.31
N THR A 234 -10.49 6.65 -20.44
CA THR A 234 -9.73 5.39 -20.43
C THR A 234 -10.49 4.24 -19.75
N LEU A 235 -11.53 4.54 -18.96
CA LEU A 235 -12.35 3.56 -18.22
C LEU A 235 -13.36 2.83 -19.12
#